data_AF-A0A7X5DHN5-F1
#
_entry.id   AF-A0A7X5DHN5-F1
#
_cell.length_a   1.000
_cell.length_b   1.000
_cell.length_c   1.000
_cell.angle_alpha   90.00
_cell.angle_beta   90.00
_cell.angle_gamma   90.00
#
_symmetry.space_group_name_H-M   'P 1'
#
loop_
_entity.id
_entity.type
_entity.pdbx_description
1 polymer ?
#
loop_
_entity_poly.entity_id
_entity_poly.type
_entity_poly.pdbx_seq_one_letter_code
_entity_poly.pdbx_strand_id
1 'polypeptide(L)'
;MKFDVKKGNVAALLPIGVFLVLYLGLGVLFEYGMGISMGFYNIPIVVIFLIALLVACFQNRKLPFDDKLVVMGRGIGDKTIVTMILIFMAAGVFVGTVGRDSAESVAYLMLSIIPAEFSVAVLFVVSCFVSISMGTSVGTITLITPIAVAVSAASGFSLPLCVGSVMGG
;
A
#
# COMPACT_ATOMS: atom_id res chain seq x y z
N MET A 1 10.06 -25.96 -26.95
CA MET A 1 8.96 -25.07 -26.51
C MET A 1 9.35 -23.66 -26.93
N LYS A 2 8.74 -23.11 -28.00
CA LYS A 2 9.08 -21.80 -28.54
C LYS A 2 8.45 -20.75 -27.61
N PHE A 3 9.26 -20.00 -26.88
CA PHE A 3 8.79 -18.83 -26.14
C PHE A 3 8.50 -17.73 -27.17
N ASP A 4 7.22 -17.60 -27.53
CA ASP A 4 6.73 -16.53 -28.38
C ASP A 4 6.80 -15.22 -27.58
N VAL A 5 7.85 -14.42 -27.80
CA VAL A 5 8.01 -13.11 -27.18
C VAL A 5 6.99 -12.16 -27.83
N LYS A 6 5.78 -12.13 -27.27
CA LYS A 6 4.75 -11.16 -27.66
C LYS A 6 5.29 -9.75 -27.44
N LYS A 7 5.28 -8.94 -28.51
CA LYS A 7 5.60 -7.52 -28.51
C LYS A 7 4.77 -6.81 -27.44
N GLY A 8 5.42 -6.27 -26.41
CA GLY A 8 4.73 -5.55 -25.33
C GLY A 8 3.91 -4.40 -25.89
N ASN A 9 2.61 -4.38 -25.61
CA ASN A 9 1.72 -3.30 -26.03
C ASN A 9 1.55 -2.34 -24.85
N VAL A 10 2.06 -1.11 -24.96
CA VAL A 10 1.91 -0.06 -23.94
C VAL A 10 0.43 0.23 -23.67
N ALA A 11 -0.43 0.06 -24.68
CA ALA A 11 -1.87 0.21 -24.49
C ALA A 11 -2.45 -0.81 -23.49
N ALA A 12 -1.82 -1.96 -23.24
CA ALA A 12 -2.32 -2.92 -22.25
C ALA A 12 -2.28 -2.38 -20.80
N LEU A 13 -1.51 -1.32 -20.53
CA LEU A 13 -1.45 -0.68 -19.21
C LEU A 13 -2.50 0.43 -19.01
N LEU A 14 -3.26 0.81 -20.04
CA LEU A 14 -4.25 1.90 -19.96
C LEU A 14 -5.29 1.73 -18.83
N PRO A 15 -5.83 0.51 -18.54
CA PRO A 15 -6.73 0.31 -17.41
C PRO A 15 -6.10 0.73 -16.06
N ILE A 16 -4.81 0.43 -15.88
CA ILE A 16 -4.06 0.82 -14.68
C ILE A 16 -3.86 2.33 -14.65
N GLY A 17 -3.57 2.95 -15.79
CA GLY A 17 -3.48 4.40 -15.92
C GLY A 17 -4.80 5.10 -15.59
N VAL A 18 -5.93 4.59 -16.09
CA VAL A 18 -7.28 5.13 -15.77
C VAL A 18 -7.58 4.99 -14.28
N PHE A 19 -7.28 3.85 -13.68
CA PHE A 19 -7.42 3.67 -12.25
C PHE A 19 -6.63 4.71 -11.47
N LEU A 20 -5.34 4.90 -11.80
CA LEU A 20 -4.46 5.88 -11.15
C LEU A 20 -4.97 7.32 -11.32
N VAL A 21 -5.32 7.72 -12.54
CA VAL A 21 -5.78 9.09 -12.82
C VAL A 21 -7.10 9.38 -12.13
N LEU A 22 -8.05 8.45 -12.15
CA LEU A 22 -9.33 8.64 -11.48
C LEU A 22 -9.18 8.63 -9.97
N TYR A 23 -8.45 7.66 -9.40
CA TYR A 23 -8.28 7.56 -7.95
C TYR A 23 -7.51 8.77 -7.39
N LEU A 24 -6.35 9.07 -7.98
CA LEU A 24 -5.47 10.13 -7.50
C LEU A 24 -6.01 11.51 -7.89
N GLY A 25 -6.59 11.66 -9.08
CA GLY A 25 -7.20 12.90 -9.54
C GLY A 25 -8.46 13.27 -8.74
N LEU A 26 -9.35 12.32 -8.46
CA LEU A 26 -10.51 12.56 -7.60
C LEU A 26 -10.07 12.83 -6.16
N GLY A 27 -9.07 12.10 -5.64
CA GLY A 27 -8.54 12.32 -4.30
C GLY A 27 -7.97 13.72 -4.13
N VAL A 28 -7.11 14.16 -5.06
CA VAL A 28 -6.55 15.53 -5.03
C VAL A 28 -7.65 16.58 -5.18
N LEU A 29 -8.62 16.37 -6.08
CA LEU A 29 -9.73 17.31 -6.28
C LEU A 29 -10.62 17.42 -5.02
N PHE A 30 -10.90 16.30 -4.36
CA PHE A 30 -11.78 16.27 -3.19
C PHE A 30 -11.08 16.87 -1.96
N GLU A 31 -9.83 16.47 -1.73
CA GLU A 31 -9.03 16.89 -0.57
C GLU A 31 -8.58 18.35 -0.70
N TYR A 32 -7.93 18.72 -1.82
CA TYR A 32 -7.31 20.04 -2.01
C TYR A 32 -8.19 21.03 -2.78
N GLY A 33 -9.05 20.54 -3.68
CA GLY A 33 -9.90 21.41 -4.51
C GLY A 33 -11.24 21.79 -3.85
N MET A 34 -11.89 20.84 -3.18
CA MET A 34 -13.19 21.04 -2.52
C MET A 34 -13.12 21.13 -1.00
N GLY A 35 -11.94 20.92 -0.40
CA GLY A 35 -11.74 21.03 1.04
C GLY A 35 -12.47 19.96 1.86
N ILE A 36 -12.79 18.82 1.25
CA ILE A 36 -13.41 17.69 1.96
C ILE A 36 -12.31 17.00 2.77
N SER A 37 -12.46 17.01 4.10
CA SER A 37 -11.56 16.28 5.00
C SER A 37 -11.56 14.79 4.65
N MET A 38 -10.38 14.19 4.49
CA MET A 38 -10.20 12.78 4.11
C MET A 38 -10.86 12.47 2.76
N GLY A 39 -10.66 13.33 1.77
CA GLY A 39 -11.24 13.22 0.43
C GLY A 39 -10.95 11.87 -0.24
N PHE A 40 -9.75 11.32 -0.04
CA PHE A 40 -9.38 9.99 -0.53
C PHE A 40 -10.18 8.83 0.08
N TYR A 41 -10.60 8.94 1.35
CA TYR A 41 -11.35 7.89 2.04
C TYR A 41 -12.81 7.80 1.58
N ASN A 42 -13.35 8.92 1.07
CA ASN A 42 -14.72 8.99 0.58
C ASN A 42 -14.87 8.45 -0.85
N ILE A 43 -13.77 8.10 -1.51
CA ILE A 43 -13.80 7.61 -2.88
C ILE A 43 -14.24 6.14 -2.89
N PRO A 44 -15.32 5.79 -3.61
CA PRO A 44 -15.70 4.41 -3.79
C PRO A 44 -14.73 3.73 -4.78
N ILE A 45 -13.60 3.22 -4.25
CA ILE A 45 -12.55 2.55 -5.03
C ILE A 45 -13.11 1.46 -5.95
N VAL A 46 -14.13 0.73 -5.49
CA VAL A 46 -14.80 -0.32 -6.28
C VAL A 46 -15.39 0.24 -7.58
N VAL A 47 -15.96 1.45 -7.57
CA VAL A 47 -16.52 2.10 -8.76
C VAL A 47 -15.41 2.46 -9.74
N ILE A 48 -14.31 3.02 -9.26
CA ILE A 48 -13.16 3.37 -10.10
C ILE A 48 -12.55 2.11 -10.73
N PHE A 49 -12.44 1.03 -9.94
CA PHE A 49 -11.98 -0.26 -10.42
C PHE A 49 -12.88 -0.85 -11.50
N LEU A 50 -14.21 -0.73 -11.36
CA LEU A 50 -15.16 -1.13 -12.40
C LEU A 50 -14.98 -0.32 -13.69
N ILE A 51 -14.74 0.99 -13.59
CA ILE A 51 -14.46 1.83 -14.77
C ILE A 51 -13.16 1.37 -15.45
N ALA A 52 -12.10 1.08 -14.70
CA ALA A 52 -10.86 0.55 -15.24
C ALA A 52 -11.07 -0.82 -15.93
N LEU A 53 -11.88 -1.71 -15.34
CA LEU A 53 -12.26 -2.99 -15.96
C LEU A 53 -13.05 -2.80 -17.26
N LEU A 54 -13.98 -1.85 -17.31
CA LEU A 54 -14.70 -1.52 -18.54
C LEU A 54 -13.73 -1.05 -19.63
N VAL A 55 -12.76 -0.19 -19.29
CA VAL A 55 -11.71 0.23 -20.22
C VAL A 55 -10.91 -0.98 -20.73
N ALA A 56 -10.52 -1.91 -19.85
CA ALA A 56 -9.85 -3.15 -20.25
C ALA A 56 -10.70 -3.99 -21.22
N CYS A 57 -12.01 -4.11 -20.96
CA CYS A 57 -12.95 -4.78 -21.84
C CYS A 57 -13.07 -4.10 -23.22
N PHE A 58 -13.04 -2.77 -23.28
CA PHE A 58 -13.12 -2.01 -24.53
C PHE A 58 -11.85 -2.14 -25.39
N GLN A 59 -10.67 -2.27 -24.78
CA GLN A 59 -9.43 -2.48 -25.52
C GLN A 59 -9.41 -3.76 -26.34
N ASN A 60 -10.05 -4.80 -25.83
CA ASN A 60 -10.09 -6.09 -26.50
C ASN A 60 -11.43 -6.31 -27.22
N ARG A 61 -11.80 -5.39 -28.12
CA ARG A 61 -13.09 -5.41 -28.84
C ARG A 61 -13.33 -6.68 -29.70
N LYS A 62 -12.27 -7.44 -29.99
CA LYS A 62 -12.33 -8.65 -30.83
C LYS A 62 -12.90 -9.88 -30.11
N LEU A 63 -12.90 -9.91 -28.78
CA LEU A 63 -13.41 -11.03 -27.99
C LEU A 63 -14.83 -10.73 -27.46
N PRO A 64 -15.76 -11.69 -27.49
CA PRO A 64 -17.06 -11.55 -26.86
C PRO A 64 -16.91 -11.44 -25.32
N PHE A 65 -17.93 -10.91 -24.66
CA PHE A 65 -17.86 -10.61 -23.22
C PHE A 65 -17.65 -11.87 -22.35
N ASP A 66 -18.31 -12.98 -22.68
CA ASP A 66 -18.12 -14.25 -21.97
C ASP A 66 -16.68 -14.74 -22.03
N ASP A 67 -16.04 -14.70 -23.20
CA ASP A 67 -14.64 -15.08 -23.34
C ASP A 67 -13.71 -14.15 -22.55
N LYS A 68 -14.05 -12.86 -22.45
CA LYS A 68 -13.30 -11.92 -21.59
C LYS A 68 -13.39 -12.31 -20.12
N LEU A 69 -14.58 -12.68 -19.64
CA LEU A 69 -14.77 -13.15 -18.27
C LEU A 69 -13.98 -14.44 -18.00
N VAL A 70 -13.97 -15.39 -18.95
CA VAL A 70 -13.17 -16.62 -18.84
C VAL A 70 -11.67 -16.31 -18.77
N VAL A 71 -11.17 -15.38 -19.60
CA VAL A 71 -9.76 -14.97 -19.57
C VAL A 71 -9.41 -14.27 -18.26
N MET A 72 -10.25 -13.36 -17.78
CA MET A 72 -10.09 -12.71 -16.47
C MET A 72 -10.09 -13.73 -15.33
N GLY A 73 -11.04 -14.66 -15.33
CA GLY A 73 -11.15 -15.71 -14.33
C GLY A 73 -9.96 -16.65 -14.31
N ARG A 74 -9.44 -17.04 -15.49
CA ARG A 74 -8.18 -17.82 -15.59
C ARG A 74 -6.98 -17.05 -15.05
N GLY A 75 -6.91 -15.74 -15.29
CA GLY A 75 -5.85 -14.89 -14.73
C GLY A 75 -5.88 -14.88 -13.20
N ILE A 76 -7.06 -14.68 -12.61
CA ILE A 76 -7.21 -14.67 -11.14
C ILE A 76 -6.95 -16.06 -10.54
N GLY A 77 -7.37 -17.13 -11.24
CA GLY A 77 -7.20 -18.52 -10.81
C GLY A 77 -5.81 -19.11 -11.03
N ASP A 78 -4.82 -18.33 -11.46
CA ASP A 78 -3.45 -18.84 -11.60
C ASP A 78 -2.91 -19.31 -10.23
N LYS A 79 -2.29 -20.50 -10.21
CA LYS A 79 -1.79 -21.12 -8.97
C LYS A 79 -0.88 -20.18 -8.19
N THR A 80 -0.04 -19.39 -8.86
CA THR A 80 0.89 -18.46 -8.22
C THR A 80 0.12 -17.32 -7.57
N ILE A 81 -0.82 -16.73 -8.29
CA ILE A 81 -1.66 -15.64 -7.80
C ILE A 81 -2.50 -16.10 -6.60
N VAL A 82 -3.16 -17.25 -6.71
CA VAL A 82 -3.96 -17.83 -5.61
C VAL A 82 -3.08 -18.12 -4.40
N THR A 83 -1.88 -18.68 -4.61
CA THR A 83 -0.94 -18.94 -3.50
C THR A 83 -0.51 -17.64 -2.82
N MET A 84 -0.21 -16.59 -3.58
CA MET A 84 0.12 -15.28 -3.01
C MET A 84 -1.03 -14.69 -2.21
N ILE A 85 -2.27 -14.78 -2.70
CA ILE A 85 -3.46 -14.32 -1.97
C ILE A 85 -3.61 -15.07 -0.64
N LEU A 86 -3.47 -16.40 -0.64
CA LEU A 86 -3.59 -17.20 0.58
C LEU A 86 -2.50 -16.85 1.60
N ILE A 87 -1.25 -16.69 1.16
CA ILE A 87 -0.14 -16.27 2.03
C ILE A 87 -0.42 -14.87 2.59
N PHE A 88 -0.83 -13.91 1.77
CA PHE A 88 -1.15 -12.55 2.24
C PHE A 88 -2.36 -12.51 3.17
N MET A 89 -3.38 -13.33 2.93
CA MET A 89 -4.53 -13.42 3.83
C MET A 89 -4.11 -13.98 5.20
N ALA A 90 -3.36 -15.09 5.22
CA ALA A 90 -2.87 -15.69 6.46
C ALA A 90 -1.95 -14.73 7.23
N ALA A 91 -1.01 -14.08 6.54
CA ALA A 91 -0.15 -13.06 7.13
C ALA A 91 -0.96 -11.86 7.64
N GLY A 92 -1.95 -11.39 6.88
CA GLY A 92 -2.83 -10.30 7.28
C GLY A 92 -3.64 -10.60 8.54
N VAL A 93 -4.13 -11.82 8.71
CA VAL A 93 -4.80 -12.26 9.95
C VAL A 93 -3.84 -12.24 11.14
N PHE A 94 -2.61 -12.74 10.97
CA PHE A 94 -1.60 -12.71 12.04
C PHE A 94 -1.24 -11.27 12.42
N VAL A 95 -0.97 -10.42 11.42
CA VAL A 95 -0.64 -9.01 11.61
C VAL A 95 -1.78 -8.24 12.28
N GLY A 96 -3.03 -8.53 11.89
CA GLY A 96 -4.23 -7.89 12.41
C GLY A 96 -4.61 -8.31 13.83
N THR A 97 -4.17 -9.49 14.29
CA THR A 97 -4.52 -10.00 15.64
C THR A 97 -3.44 -9.75 16.68
N VAL A 98 -2.17 -9.92 16.35
CA VAL A 98 -1.05 -9.79 17.31
C VAL A 98 0.12 -8.97 16.80
N GLY A 99 0.22 -8.76 15.48
CA GLY A 99 1.38 -8.10 14.87
C GLY A 99 1.55 -6.64 15.28
N ARG A 100 0.45 -5.88 15.42
CA ARG A 100 0.48 -4.48 15.85
C ARG A 100 1.08 -4.33 17.26
N ASP A 101 0.52 -5.01 18.25
CA ASP A 101 0.97 -4.93 19.65
C ASP A 101 2.41 -5.44 19.83
N SER A 102 2.76 -6.50 19.10
CA SER A 102 4.12 -7.06 19.12
C SER A 102 5.13 -6.08 18.50
N ALA A 103 4.78 -5.46 17.37
CA ALA A 103 5.63 -4.47 16.71
C ALA A 103 5.80 -3.20 17.55
N GLU A 104 4.74 -2.73 18.19
CA GLU A 104 4.79 -1.59 19.12
C GLU A 104 5.70 -1.88 20.32
N SER A 105 5.57 -3.06 20.93
CA SER A 105 6.41 -3.47 22.06
C SER A 105 7.89 -3.52 21.69
N VAL A 106 8.23 -4.04 20.51
CA VAL A 106 9.61 -4.07 20.01
C VAL A 106 10.11 -2.66 19.68
N ALA A 107 9.27 -1.79 19.12
CA ALA A 107 9.61 -0.39 18.87
C ALA A 107 9.99 0.34 20.17
N TYR A 108 9.17 0.19 21.23
CA TYR A 108 9.49 0.79 22.53
C TYR A 108 10.72 0.17 23.17
N LEU A 109 10.94 -1.14 23.05
CA LEU A 109 12.15 -1.79 23.55
C LEU A 109 13.41 -1.15 22.91
N MET A 110 13.42 -1.01 21.58
CA MET A 110 14.54 -0.42 20.85
C MET A 110 14.76 1.06 21.23
N LEU A 111 13.69 1.83 21.41
CA LEU A 111 13.78 3.21 21.87
C LEU A 111 14.26 3.32 23.33
N SER A 112 13.95 2.36 24.19
CA SER A 112 14.37 2.38 25.60
C SER A 112 15.86 2.12 25.81
N ILE A 113 16.51 1.45 24.86
CA ILE A 113 17.93 1.06 24.96
C ILE A 113 18.85 2.17 24.43
N ILE A 114 18.36 3.05 23.56
CA ILE A 114 19.20 3.94 22.75
C ILE A 114 19.08 5.40 23.23
N PRO A 115 20.21 6.14 23.36
CA PRO A 115 20.18 7.54 23.81
C PRO A 115 19.30 8.44 22.93
N ALA A 116 18.67 9.43 23.57
CA ALA A 116 17.77 10.37 22.92
C ALA A 116 18.42 11.16 21.77
N GLU A 117 19.74 11.35 21.78
CA GLU A 117 20.49 12.03 20.72
C GLU A 117 20.40 11.32 19.36
N PHE A 118 20.12 10.01 19.35
CA PHE A 118 19.99 9.21 18.13
C PHE A 118 18.54 8.88 17.76
N SER A 119 17.55 9.48 18.42
CA SER A 119 16.13 9.12 18.25
C SER A 119 15.65 9.08 16.81
N VAL A 120 16.08 10.00 15.94
CA VAL A 120 15.71 10.01 14.51
C VAL A 120 16.26 8.79 13.77
N ALA A 121 17.52 8.43 14.02
CA ALA A 121 18.14 7.24 13.40
C ALA A 121 17.51 5.95 13.93
N VAL A 122 17.16 5.92 15.21
CA VAL A 122 16.46 4.77 15.82
C VAL A 122 15.08 4.60 15.22
N LEU A 123 14.31 5.69 15.08
CA LEU A 123 12.99 5.65 14.46
C LEU A 123 13.05 5.10 13.03
N PHE A 124 14.09 5.45 12.26
CA PHE A 124 14.31 4.87 10.92
C PHE A 124 14.56 3.36 11.00
N VAL A 125 15.52 2.91 11.83
CA VAL A 125 15.86 1.48 11.96
C VAL A 125 14.68 0.65 12.47
N VAL A 126 13.94 1.18 13.45
CA VAL A 126 12.72 0.54 13.97
C VAL A 126 11.66 0.44 12.88
N SER A 127 11.46 1.50 12.10
CA SER A 127 10.50 1.49 10.98
C SER A 127 10.90 0.45 9.93
N CYS A 128 12.18 0.38 9.54
CA CYS A 128 12.67 -0.69 8.65
C CYS A 128 12.42 -2.08 9.22
N PHE A 129 12.77 -2.30 10.49
CA PHE A 129 12.63 -3.60 11.14
C PHE A 129 11.16 -4.05 11.22
N VAL A 130 10.27 -3.15 11.62
CA VAL A 130 8.83 -3.40 11.69
C VAL A 130 8.24 -3.59 10.28
N SER A 131 8.65 -2.80 9.30
CA SER A 131 8.24 -2.93 7.89
C SER A 131 8.59 -4.30 7.32
N ILE A 132 9.82 -4.77 7.56
CA ILE A 132 10.27 -6.11 7.14
C ILE A 132 9.48 -7.21 7.87
N SER A 133 9.28 -7.06 9.18
CA SER A 133 8.66 -8.11 10.01
C SER A 133 7.14 -8.21 9.79
N MET A 134 6.47 -7.07 9.65
CA MET A 134 5.02 -6.96 9.46
C MET A 134 4.63 -7.15 7.99
N GLY A 135 5.56 -6.94 7.06
CA GLY A 135 5.36 -7.13 5.62
C GLY A 135 4.44 -6.09 4.98
N THR A 136 4.18 -4.96 5.66
CA THR A 136 3.29 -3.90 5.17
C THR A 136 3.91 -2.52 5.35
N SER A 137 3.95 -1.69 4.30
CA SER A 137 4.49 -0.33 4.38
C SER A 137 3.59 0.62 5.18
N VAL A 138 2.35 0.83 4.72
CA VAL A 138 1.39 1.76 5.37
C VAL A 138 1.05 1.30 6.79
N GLY A 139 1.03 -0.02 7.04
CA GLY A 139 0.81 -0.56 8.38
C GLY A 139 1.87 -0.08 9.37
N THR A 140 3.15 -0.11 8.98
CA THR A 140 4.27 0.42 9.77
C THR A 140 4.16 1.92 9.97
N ILE A 141 3.89 2.69 8.91
CA ILE A 141 3.75 4.14 9.01
C ILE A 141 2.66 4.51 10.02
N THR A 142 1.49 3.87 9.94
CA THR A 142 0.38 4.13 10.87
C THR A 142 0.69 3.75 12.32
N LEU A 143 1.53 2.73 12.53
CA LEU A 143 1.93 2.27 13.86
C LEU A 143 3.00 3.18 14.48
N ILE A 144 4.06 3.50 13.73
CA ILE A 144 5.24 4.20 14.26
C ILE A 144 5.06 5.72 14.27
N THR A 145 4.20 6.29 13.42
CA THR A 145 3.99 7.76 13.39
C THR A 145 3.54 8.33 14.74
N PRO A 146 2.55 7.76 15.47
CA PRO A 146 2.22 8.21 16.82
C PRO A 146 3.39 8.15 17.81
N ILE A 147 4.24 7.11 17.69
CA ILE A 147 5.45 6.96 18.50
C ILE A 147 6.46 8.07 18.16
N ALA A 148 6.65 8.37 16.87
CA ALA A 148 7.52 9.45 16.40
C ALA A 148 7.05 10.83 16.89
N VAL A 149 5.74 11.06 16.99
CA VAL A 149 5.18 12.27 17.60
C VAL A 149 5.60 12.38 19.06
N ALA A 150 5.42 11.32 19.85
CA ALA A 150 5.82 11.30 21.26
C ALA A 150 7.34 11.46 21.44
N VAL A 151 8.14 10.80 20.60
CA VAL A 151 9.60 10.91 20.58
C VAL A 151 10.04 12.33 20.23
N SER A 152 9.41 12.99 19.25
CA SER A 152 9.74 14.38 18.89
C SER A 152 9.54 15.34 20.07
N ALA A 153 8.45 15.15 20.82
CA ALA A 153 8.15 15.95 22.00
C ALA A 153 9.14 15.71 23.15
N ALA A 154 9.62 14.47 23.33
CA ALA A 154 10.53 14.09 24.41
C ALA A 154 12.01 14.38 24.12
N SER A 155 12.43 14.25 22.86
CA SER A 155 13.83 14.41 22.43
C SER A 155 14.17 15.83 21.95
N GLY A 156 13.16 16.66 21.69
CA GLY A 156 13.34 18.03 21.17
C GLY A 156 13.64 18.11 19.67
N PHE A 157 13.63 16.97 18.95
CA PHE A 157 13.72 16.97 17.49
C PHE A 157 12.44 17.49 16.84
N SER A 158 12.56 18.09 15.66
CA SER A 158 11.39 18.62 14.95
C SER A 158 10.47 17.48 14.51
N LEU A 159 9.16 17.67 14.69
CA LEU A 159 8.15 16.69 14.31
C LEU A 159 8.29 16.22 12.84
N PRO A 160 8.50 17.10 11.84
CA PRO A 160 8.68 16.66 10.46
C PRO A 160 9.90 15.76 10.26
N LEU A 161 10.96 15.94 11.05
CA LEU A 161 12.16 15.11 10.96
C LEU A 161 11.91 13.70 11.50
N CYS A 162 11.21 13.59 12.64
CA CYS A 162 10.83 12.29 13.21
C CYS A 162 9.82 11.55 12.33
N VAL A 163 8.82 12.25 11.76
CA VAL A 163 7.88 11.62 10.82
C VAL A 163 8.57 11.24 9.51
N GLY A 164 9.50 12.08 9.03
CA GLY A 164 10.30 11.78 7.85
C GLY A 164 11.17 10.52 8.00
N SER A 165 11.74 10.29 9.18
CA SER A 165 12.51 9.06 9.43
C SER A 165 11.63 7.81 9.42
N VAL A 166 10.38 7.91 9.89
CA VAL A 166 9.40 6.82 9.80
C VAL A 166 8.98 6.55 8.37
N MET A 167 8.74 7.58 7.58
CA MET A 167 8.36 7.41 6.16
C MET A 167 9.50 6.86 5.30
N GLY A 168 10.75 7.14 5.66
CA GLY A 168 11.92 6.64 4.94
C GLY A 168 12.28 5.19 5.25
N GLY A 169 11.87 4.67 6.41
CA GLY A 169 12.20 3.32 6.87
C GLY A 169 11.14 2.27 6.57
#